data_AF-A0A6S7BSM3-F1
#
_entry.id   AF-A0A6S7BSM3-F1
#
_cell.length_a   1.000
_cell.length_b   1.000
_cell.length_c   1.000
_cell.angle_alpha   90.00
_cell.angle_beta   90.00
_cell.angle_gamma   90.00
#
_symmetry.space_group_name_H-M   'P 1'
#
loop_
_entity.id
_entity.type
_entity.pdbx_description
1 polymer ?
#
loop_
_entity_poly.entity_id
_entity_poly.type
_entity_poly.pdbx_seq_one_letter_code
_entity_poly.pdbx_strand_id
1 'polypeptide(L)'
;MKTLAIASFAVLISALASTAMADTSPSTGLTRAQVRAQLVQAERNGTIPTNNVDYPPSAAQIARNRAVYQAQFGKSNEPQQWLQQSNG
;
A
#
# COMPACT_ATOMS: atom_id res chain seq x y z
N MET A 1 -21.93 -31.89 -8.99
CA MET A 1 -20.86 -32.11 -9.99
C MET A 1 -19.60 -31.41 -9.48
N LYS A 2 -18.49 -32.13 -9.34
CA LYS A 2 -17.18 -31.61 -8.92
C LYS A 2 -16.26 -31.63 -10.14
N THR A 3 -15.65 -30.51 -10.50
CA THR A 3 -14.25 -30.39 -10.98
C THR A 3 -13.86 -28.92 -11.07
N LEU A 4 -12.83 -28.56 -10.28
CA LEU A 4 -12.00 -27.37 -10.45
C LEU A 4 -11.01 -27.62 -11.60
N ALA A 5 -10.63 -26.59 -12.35
CA ALA A 5 -9.30 -26.46 -12.93
C ALA A 5 -9.01 -24.99 -13.28
N ILE A 6 -8.00 -24.44 -12.64
CA ILE A 6 -7.38 -23.12 -12.88
C ILE A 6 -6.01 -23.41 -13.48
N ALA A 7 -5.60 -22.67 -14.52
CA ALA A 7 -4.20 -22.34 -14.88
C ALA A 7 -4.20 -21.77 -16.32
N SER A 8 -3.49 -20.73 -16.73
CA SER A 8 -2.61 -19.74 -16.11
C SER A 8 -2.40 -18.66 -17.19
N PHE A 9 -2.59 -17.38 -16.88
CA PHE A 9 -2.23 -16.29 -17.81
C PHE A 9 -0.85 -15.77 -17.40
N ALA A 10 0.21 -16.33 -17.97
CA ALA A 10 1.57 -15.87 -17.73
C ALA A 10 1.89 -14.72 -18.69
N VAL A 11 1.61 -13.49 -18.29
CA VAL A 11 2.20 -12.30 -18.93
C VAL A 11 3.46 -11.91 -18.16
N LEU A 12 4.58 -12.42 -18.64
CA LEU A 12 5.88 -11.80 -18.47
C LEU A 12 5.94 -10.57 -19.36
N ILE A 13 6.32 -9.42 -18.81
CA ILE A 13 7.36 -8.48 -19.28
C ILE A 13 7.25 -7.26 -18.38
N SER A 14 8.27 -7.01 -17.54
CA SER A 14 8.52 -5.67 -17.05
C SER A 14 10.03 -5.46 -17.03
N ALA A 15 10.53 -4.88 -18.12
CA ALA A 15 11.89 -4.40 -18.21
C ALA A 15 11.90 -2.90 -17.89
N LEU A 16 12.49 -2.63 -16.73
CA LEU A 16 12.98 -1.39 -16.17
C LEU A 16 13.48 -0.35 -17.19
N ALA A 17 12.85 0.83 -17.19
CA ALA A 17 13.48 2.07 -17.64
C ALA A 17 13.02 3.22 -16.72
N SER A 18 13.72 3.39 -15.60
CA SER A 18 13.55 4.55 -14.71
C SER A 18 14.13 5.79 -15.40
N THR A 19 13.34 6.51 -16.18
CA THR A 19 13.67 7.88 -16.55
C THR A 19 13.29 8.78 -15.38
N ALA A 20 14.26 9.13 -14.54
CA ALA A 20 14.12 10.17 -13.54
C ALA A 20 14.07 11.54 -14.25
N MET A 21 12.89 11.90 -14.75
CA MET A 21 12.59 13.29 -15.08
C MET A 21 12.29 14.02 -13.77
N ALA A 22 13.14 14.98 -13.42
CA ALA A 22 12.87 15.90 -12.34
C ALA A 22 11.66 16.75 -12.74
N ASP A 23 10.51 16.41 -12.18
CA ASP A 23 9.24 17.08 -12.42
C ASP A 23 9.26 18.42 -11.66
N THR A 24 9.69 19.50 -12.32
CA THR A 24 9.56 20.88 -11.80
C THR A 24 8.15 21.42 -12.03
N SER A 25 7.15 20.58 -11.83
CA SER A 25 5.74 20.99 -11.80
C SER A 25 5.53 21.86 -10.56
N PRO A 26 4.71 22.94 -10.61
CA PRO A 26 4.29 23.65 -9.39
C PRO A 26 3.76 22.58 -8.44
N SER A 27 4.26 22.53 -7.20
CA SER A 27 3.87 21.51 -6.24
C SER A 27 2.41 21.74 -5.86
N THR A 28 1.50 21.28 -6.73
CA THR A 28 0.13 21.00 -6.36
C THR A 28 0.25 19.98 -5.24
N GLY A 29 0.10 20.46 -4.00
CA GLY A 29 0.20 19.63 -2.81
C GLY A 29 -0.70 18.41 -2.97
N LEU A 30 -0.35 17.33 -2.26
CA LEU A 30 -1.12 16.10 -2.32
C LEU A 30 -2.60 16.39 -2.02
N THR A 31 -3.48 15.87 -2.86
CA THR A 31 -4.91 15.90 -2.56
C THR A 31 -5.17 15.06 -1.32
N ARG A 32 -6.26 15.35 -0.59
CA ARG A 32 -6.64 14.56 0.60
C ARG A 32 -6.76 13.06 0.27
N ALA A 33 -7.27 12.74 -0.92
CA ALA A 33 -7.38 11.36 -1.39
C ALA A 33 -6.02 10.70 -1.60
N GLN A 34 -5.06 11.43 -2.18
CA GLN A 34 -3.69 10.96 -2.33
C GLN A 34 -3.01 10.74 -0.97
N VAL A 35 -3.20 11.65 0.00
CA VAL A 35 -2.68 11.49 1.37
C VAL A 35 -3.26 10.23 2.02
N ARG A 36 -4.58 10.01 1.93
CA ARG A 36 -5.21 8.81 2.48
C ARG A 36 -4.69 7.52 1.83
N ALA A 37 -4.50 7.52 0.51
CA ALA A 37 -3.92 6.38 -0.19
C ALA A 37 -2.49 6.06 0.29
N GLN A 38 -1.66 7.09 0.50
CA GLN A 38 -0.31 6.92 1.03
C GLN A 38 -0.32 6.41 2.47
N LEU A 39 -1.24 6.89 3.31
CA LEU A 39 -1.39 6.42 4.70
C LEU A 39 -1.74 4.92 4.74
N VAL A 40 -2.72 4.48 3.96
CA VAL A 40 -3.08 3.06 3.86
C VAL A 40 -1.89 2.22 3.41
N GLN A 41 -1.09 2.73 2.46
CA GLN A 41 0.11 2.04 2.01
C GLN A 41 1.17 1.95 3.11
N ALA A 42 1.38 3.02 3.88
CA ALA A 42 2.34 3.04 4.99
C ALA A 42 1.92 2.09 6.12
N GLU A 43 0.64 2.03 6.46
CA GLU A 43 0.08 1.07 7.42
C GLU A 43 0.30 -0.37 6.96
N ARG A 44 0.00 -0.65 5.68
CA ARG A 44 0.23 -1.97 5.07
C ARG A 44 1.69 -2.38 5.08
N ASN A 45 2.58 -1.41 4.85
CA ASN A 45 4.02 -1.62 4.90
C ASN A 45 4.55 -1.71 6.33
N GLY A 46 3.75 -1.38 7.34
CA GLY A 46 4.12 -1.37 8.75
C GLY A 46 5.06 -0.24 9.14
N THR A 47 5.21 0.78 8.31
CA THR A 47 6.17 1.89 8.53
C THR A 47 5.62 3.00 9.42
N ILE A 48 4.35 2.92 9.80
CA ILE A 48 3.76 3.83 10.80
C ILE A 48 4.25 3.43 12.19
N PRO A 49 4.98 4.27 12.92
CA PRO A 49 5.38 3.97 14.30
C PRO A 49 4.16 3.97 15.22
N THR A 50 4.18 3.13 16.24
CA THR A 50 3.07 3.01 17.21
C THR A 50 3.07 4.12 18.27
N ASN A 51 4.16 4.89 18.36
CA ASN A 51 4.31 6.03 19.24
C ASN A 51 5.04 7.16 18.49
N ASN A 52 5.09 8.34 19.11
CA ASN A 52 5.63 9.56 18.47
C ASN A 52 7.14 9.75 18.67
N VAL A 53 7.85 8.81 19.30
CA VAL A 53 9.27 8.94 19.67
C VAL A 53 10.18 7.97 18.93
N ASP A 54 9.66 6.86 18.42
CA ASP A 54 10.43 5.82 17.72
C ASP A 54 10.38 6.00 16.19
N TYR A 55 10.88 7.14 15.71
CA TYR A 55 10.99 7.44 14.28
C TYR A 55 12.46 7.52 13.82
N PRO A 56 12.86 6.74 12.80
CA PRO A 56 12.08 5.74 12.07
C PRO A 56 11.87 4.44 12.87
N PRO A 57 10.79 3.68 12.63
CA PRO A 57 10.54 2.43 13.34
C PRO A 57 11.62 1.37 13.04
N SER A 58 11.95 0.54 14.03
CA SER A 58 12.88 -0.57 13.84
C SER A 58 12.31 -1.64 12.90
N ALA A 59 13.17 -2.46 12.28
CA ALA A 59 12.74 -3.56 11.42
C ALA A 59 11.82 -4.56 12.14
N ALA A 60 12.06 -4.82 13.43
CA ALA A 60 11.21 -5.65 14.26
C ALA A 60 9.81 -5.03 14.45
N GLN A 61 9.74 -3.72 14.68
CA GLN A 61 8.48 -3.00 14.77
C GLN A 61 7.72 -3.02 13.44
N ILE A 62 8.40 -2.80 12.32
CA ILE A 62 7.81 -2.91 10.97
C ILE A 62 7.23 -4.30 10.74
N ALA A 63 7.95 -5.37 11.12
CA ALA A 63 7.46 -6.74 10.98
C ALA A 63 6.21 -6.99 11.83
N ARG A 64 6.18 -6.51 13.08
CA ARG A 64 4.99 -6.60 13.94
C ARG A 64 3.80 -5.83 13.37
N ASN A 65 4.01 -4.60 12.94
CA ASN A 65 2.96 -3.75 12.39
C ASN A 65 2.34 -4.37 11.12
N ARG A 66 3.17 -4.93 10.23
CA ARG A 66 2.68 -5.69 9.06
C ARG A 66 1.87 -6.91 9.47
N ALA A 67 2.32 -7.68 10.47
CA ALA A 67 1.59 -8.85 10.94
C ALA A 67 0.23 -8.46 11.52
N VAL A 68 0.17 -7.37 12.28
CA VAL A 68 -1.07 -6.80 12.81
C VAL A 68 -2.00 -6.35 11.69
N TYR A 69 -1.49 -5.62 10.68
CA TYR A 69 -2.26 -5.20 9.52
C TYR A 69 -2.84 -6.41 8.76
N GLN A 70 -2.03 -7.45 8.55
CA GLN A 70 -2.48 -8.68 7.88
C GLN A 70 -3.52 -9.45 8.69
N ALA A 71 -3.40 -9.48 10.02
CA ALA A 71 -4.39 -10.12 10.88
C ALA A 71 -5.74 -9.40 10.81
N GLN A 72 -5.74 -8.07 10.70
CA GLN A 72 -6.95 -7.25 10.60
C GLN A 72 -7.57 -7.27 9.20
N PHE A 73 -6.74 -7.11 8.15
CA PHE A 73 -7.22 -6.80 6.80
C PHE A 73 -6.77 -7.80 5.73
N GLY A 74 -5.95 -8.81 6.04
CA GLY A 74 -5.33 -9.69 5.03
C GLY A 74 -6.31 -10.50 4.18
N LYS A 75 -7.55 -10.65 4.64
CA LYS A 75 -8.64 -11.35 3.90
C LYS A 75 -9.58 -10.40 3.16
N SER A 76 -9.42 -9.09 3.33
CA SER A 76 -10.42 -8.09 2.95
C SER A 76 -9.76 -6.88 2.29
N ASN A 77 -10.30 -6.40 1.18
CA ASN A 77 -9.87 -5.15 0.55
C ASN A 77 -10.54 -3.91 1.16
N GLU A 78 -11.08 -4.00 2.38
CA GLU A 78 -11.71 -2.91 3.13
C GLU A 78 -10.85 -1.64 3.11
N PRO A 79 -9.51 -1.73 3.34
CA PRO A 79 -8.66 -0.55 3.30
C PRO A 79 -8.46 0.07 1.90
N GLN A 80 -9.08 -0.44 0.85
CA GLN A 80 -9.10 0.22 -0.47
C GLN A 80 -10.51 0.65 -0.85
N GLN A 81 -11.53 -0.08 -0.41
CA GLN A 81 -12.92 0.25 -0.69
C GLN A 81 -13.35 1.60 -0.09
N TRP A 82 -13.05 1.84 1.18
CA TRP A 82 -13.29 3.13 1.84
C TRP A 82 -12.58 4.32 1.15
N LEU A 83 -11.41 4.12 0.52
CA LEU A 83 -10.72 5.17 -0.24
C LEU A 83 -11.52 5.54 -1.48
N GLN A 84 -12.04 4.55 -2.20
CA GLN A 84 -12.89 4.74 -3.38
C GLN A 84 -14.22 5.41 -3.02
N GLN A 85 -14.84 5.02 -1.91
CA GLN A 85 -16.07 5.67 -1.41
C GLN A 85 -15.82 7.11 -0.98
N SER A 86 -14.63 7.43 -0.45
CA SER A 86 -14.32 8.76 0.06
C SER A 86 -13.93 9.80 -1.00
N ASN A 87 -13.89 9.39 -2.28
CA ASN A 87 -13.42 10.19 -3.41
C ASN A 87 -14.54 10.56 -4.41
N GLY A 88 -15.80 10.32 -4.02
CA GLY A 88 -17.01 10.71 -4.75
C GLY A 88 -17.71 11.92 -4.13
#